data_AF-A3X0W4-F1
#
_entry.id   AF-A3X0W4-F1
#
_cell.length_a   1.000
_cell.length_b   1.000
_cell.length_c   1.000
_cell.angle_alpha   90.00
_cell.angle_beta   90.00
_cell.angle_gamma   90.00
#
_symmetry.space_group_name_H-M   'P 1'
#
loop_
_entity.id
_entity.type
_entity.pdbx_description
1 polymer ?
#
loop_
_entity_poly.entity_id
_entity_poly.type
_entity_poly.pdbx_seq_one_letter_code
_entity_poly.pdbx_strand_id
1 'polypeptide(L)'
;MARRAHKPDPVQRRQVEAMAAYGIPEPDISRTVGIDPKTLRKYYRDELDLGTTKANAQVAGFLFNSAKNGNVTAQIFWLKTRARWRETPVELQHSGSIGRRDLSQLSDEELLNIISALDAEIGMVSAKTIEMKPNASSAASPDAVSKPIKN
;
A
#
# COMPACT_ATOMS: atom_id res chain seq x y z
N MET A 1 24.96 14.17 43.02
CA MET A 1 25.67 12.88 43.24
C MET A 1 25.54 12.03 41.98
N ALA A 2 26.62 11.39 41.51
CA ALA A 2 26.58 10.53 40.33
C ALA A 2 25.72 9.28 40.58
N ARG A 3 24.75 9.01 39.71
CA ARG A 3 23.94 7.79 39.76
C ARG A 3 24.87 6.59 39.51
N ARG A 4 24.80 5.55 40.34
CA ARG A 4 25.60 4.33 40.16
C ARG A 4 25.34 3.74 38.77
N ALA A 5 26.39 3.27 38.12
CA ALA A 5 26.28 2.62 36.82
C ALA A 5 25.38 1.38 36.91
N HIS A 6 24.44 1.26 35.97
CA HIS A 6 23.57 0.09 35.84
C HIS A 6 24.41 -1.16 35.60
N LYS A 7 24.11 -2.24 36.34
CA LYS A 7 24.74 -3.54 36.15
C LYS A 7 23.66 -4.51 35.65
N PRO A 8 23.72 -4.95 34.38
CA PRO A 8 22.73 -5.88 33.84
C PRO A 8 22.88 -7.25 34.51
N ASP A 9 21.79 -7.74 35.07
CA ASP A 9 21.67 -9.07 35.66
C ASP A 9 21.02 -10.06 34.66
N PRO A 10 21.39 -11.36 34.65
CA PRO A 10 20.79 -12.32 33.74
C PRO A 10 19.26 -12.43 33.84
N VAL A 11 18.67 -12.23 35.03
CA VAL A 11 17.21 -12.25 35.19
C VAL A 11 16.59 -11.02 34.50
N GLN A 12 17.18 -9.84 34.69
CA GLN A 12 16.74 -8.62 33.99
C GLN A 12 16.90 -8.72 32.48
N ARG A 13 17.98 -9.35 31.99
CA ARG A 13 18.17 -9.60 30.55
C ARG A 13 17.03 -10.43 29.97
N ARG A 14 16.70 -11.56 30.62
CA ARG A 14 15.56 -12.40 30.22
C ARG A 14 14.24 -11.64 30.26
N GLN A 15 14.05 -10.79 31.28
CA GLN A 15 12.85 -9.96 31.38
C GLN A 15 12.75 -8.95 30.22
N VAL A 16 13.83 -8.25 29.89
CA VAL A 16 13.89 -7.31 28.76
C VAL A 16 13.66 -8.02 27.44
N GLU A 17 14.33 -9.16 27.23
CA GLU A 17 14.18 -9.99 26.03
C GLU A 17 12.73 -10.46 25.85
N ALA A 18 12.08 -10.92 26.91
CA ALA A 18 10.68 -11.35 26.87
C ALA A 18 9.74 -10.19 26.51
N MET A 19 9.94 -9.02 27.12
CA MET A 19 9.12 -7.84 26.81
C MET A 19 9.34 -7.36 25.37
N ALA A 20 10.58 -7.38 24.88
CA ALA A 20 10.90 -7.06 23.49
C ALA A 20 10.28 -8.09 22.53
N ALA A 21 10.35 -9.37 22.86
CA ALA A 21 9.71 -10.46 22.12
C ALA A 21 8.18 -10.28 22.00
N TYR A 22 7.53 -9.68 23.00
CA TYR A 22 6.10 -9.35 22.96
C TYR A 22 5.78 -8.04 22.21
N GLY A 23 6.79 -7.33 21.70
CA GLY A 23 6.61 -6.07 20.99
C GLY A 23 6.36 -4.87 21.90
N ILE A 24 6.71 -4.95 23.19
CA ILE A 24 6.55 -3.81 24.11
C ILE A 24 7.55 -2.70 23.73
N PRO A 25 7.13 -1.42 23.64
CA PRO A 25 8.03 -0.32 23.32
C PRO A 25 9.16 -0.14 24.34
N GLU A 26 10.37 0.22 23.87
CA GLU A 26 11.54 0.49 24.72
C GLU A 26 11.25 1.47 25.90
N PRO A 27 10.47 2.56 25.73
CA PRO A 27 10.16 3.46 26.85
C PRO A 27 9.40 2.75 27.98
N ASP A 28 8.46 1.87 27.66
CA ASP A 28 7.69 1.15 28.67
C ASP A 28 8.54 0.06 29.33
N ILE A 29 9.34 -0.67 28.55
CA ILE A 29 10.36 -1.59 29.07
C ILE A 29 11.29 -0.88 30.07
N SER A 30 11.77 0.32 29.71
CA SER A 30 12.68 1.09 30.58
C SER A 30 12.01 1.48 31.90
N ARG A 31 10.72 1.81 31.88
CA ARG A 31 9.91 2.11 33.07
C ARG A 31 9.72 0.86 33.93
N THR A 32 9.45 -0.30 33.33
CA THR A 32 9.28 -1.56 34.05
C THR A 32 10.57 -2.02 34.73
N VAL A 33 11.72 -1.82 34.09
CA VAL A 33 13.04 -2.16 34.66
C VAL A 33 13.54 -1.07 35.63
N GLY A 34 12.99 0.13 35.57
CA GLY A 34 13.35 1.26 36.44
C GLY A 34 14.65 1.98 36.02
N ILE A 35 14.98 1.97 34.73
CA ILE A 35 16.20 2.58 34.18
C ILE A 35 15.88 3.60 33.09
N ASP A 36 16.83 4.50 32.81
CA ASP A 36 16.68 5.45 31.71
C ASP A 36 16.70 4.72 30.34
N PRO A 37 15.91 5.15 29.34
CA PRO A 37 15.91 4.54 28.01
C PRO A 37 17.29 4.45 27.35
N LYS A 38 18.18 5.44 27.57
CA LYS A 38 19.57 5.37 27.07
C LYS A 38 20.37 4.28 27.76
N THR A 39 20.11 4.04 29.04
CA THR A 39 20.74 2.96 29.81
C THR A 39 20.24 1.60 29.32
N LEU A 40 18.95 1.48 29.04
CA LEU A 40 18.36 0.26 28.46
C LEU A 40 19.06 -0.11 27.14
N ARG A 41 19.12 0.82 26.19
CA ARG A 41 19.79 0.60 24.89
C ARG A 41 21.27 0.30 25.02
N LYS A 42 21.97 0.85 26.03
CA LYS A 42 23.40 0.62 26.24
C LYS A 42 23.69 -0.81 26.73
N TYR A 43 22.88 -1.36 27.62
CA TYR A 43 23.18 -2.63 28.29
C TYR A 43 22.40 -3.83 27.75
N TYR A 44 21.25 -3.59 27.10
CA TYR A 44 20.32 -4.63 26.65
C TYR A 44 20.07 -4.59 25.13
N ARG A 45 21.07 -4.17 24.34
CA ARG A 45 20.89 -3.98 22.91
C ARG A 45 20.51 -5.27 22.20
N ASP A 46 21.20 -6.36 22.53
CA ASP A 46 20.96 -7.67 21.91
C ASP A 46 19.57 -8.20 22.24
N GLU A 47 19.10 -8.02 23.48
CA GLU A 47 17.76 -8.45 23.89
C GLU A 47 16.66 -7.67 23.14
N LEU A 48 16.86 -6.37 22.93
CA LEU A 48 15.92 -5.52 22.19
C LEU A 48 15.91 -5.86 20.69
N ASP A 49 17.08 -6.06 20.09
CA ASP A 49 17.21 -6.31 18.65
C ASP A 49 16.80 -7.76 18.29
N LEU A 50 17.06 -8.73 19.17
CA LEU A 50 16.82 -10.16 18.90
C LEU A 50 15.48 -10.67 19.44
N GLY A 51 14.85 -9.99 20.40
CA GLY A 51 13.62 -10.46 21.06
C GLY A 51 12.52 -10.84 20.07
N THR A 52 12.17 -9.91 19.16
CA THR A 52 11.16 -10.14 18.12
C THR A 52 11.53 -11.30 17.18
N THR A 53 12.81 -11.40 16.81
CA THR A 53 13.29 -12.47 15.93
C THR A 53 13.17 -13.84 16.59
N LYS A 54 13.53 -13.95 17.87
CA LYS A 54 13.40 -15.18 18.65
C LYS A 54 11.94 -15.58 18.83
N ALA A 55 11.06 -14.62 19.13
CA ALA A 55 9.62 -14.85 19.22
C ALA A 55 9.05 -15.41 17.91
N ASN A 56 9.38 -14.75 16.79
CA ASN A 56 8.95 -15.18 15.46
C ASN A 56 9.49 -16.57 15.10
N ALA A 57 10.74 -16.88 15.46
CA ALA A 57 11.33 -18.21 15.24
C ALA A 57 10.61 -19.29 16.06
N GLN A 58 10.25 -19.01 17.32
CA GLN A 58 9.52 -19.95 18.16
C GLN A 58 8.13 -20.26 17.60
N VAL A 59 7.36 -19.22 17.23
CA VAL A 59 6.04 -19.39 16.60
C VAL A 59 6.15 -20.14 15.27
N ALA A 60 7.15 -19.81 14.46
CA ALA A 60 7.42 -20.53 13.22
C ALA A 60 7.74 -22.03 13.46
N GLY A 61 8.46 -22.35 14.53
CA GLY A 61 8.74 -23.73 14.94
C GLY A 61 7.48 -24.52 15.30
N PHE A 62 6.53 -23.91 16.02
CA PHE A 62 5.24 -24.53 16.30
C PHE A 62 4.44 -24.79 15.02
N LEU A 63 4.40 -23.82 14.12
CA LEU A 63 3.70 -23.95 12.84
C LEU A 63 4.34 -25.04 11.97
N PHE A 64 5.67 -25.12 11.93
CA PHE A 64 6.41 -26.16 11.22
C PHE A 64 6.10 -27.56 11.76
N ASN A 65 6.09 -27.74 13.08
CA ASN A 65 5.73 -29.01 13.70
C ASN A 65 4.26 -29.37 13.43
N SER A 66 3.35 -28.40 13.47
CA SER A 66 1.95 -28.58 13.11
C SER A 66 1.79 -29.06 11.66
N ALA A 67 2.51 -28.44 10.72
CA ALA A 67 2.53 -28.86 9.32
C ALA A 67 3.05 -30.30 9.16
N LYS A 68 4.15 -30.67 9.84
CA LYS A 68 4.68 -32.04 9.86
C LYS A 68 3.68 -33.08 10.40
N ASN A 69 2.83 -32.68 11.33
CA ASN A 69 1.82 -33.54 11.94
C ASN A 69 0.49 -33.61 11.16
N GLY A 70 0.45 -33.14 9.91
CA GLY A 70 -0.72 -33.29 9.04
C GLY A 70 -1.70 -32.11 9.04
N ASN A 71 -1.38 -30.98 9.69
CA ASN A 71 -2.22 -29.79 9.60
C ASN A 71 -2.14 -29.17 8.18
N VAL A 72 -3.16 -29.43 7.37
CA VAL A 72 -3.24 -28.98 5.96
C VAL A 72 -3.16 -27.45 5.84
N THR A 73 -3.79 -26.70 6.74
CA THR A 73 -3.73 -25.23 6.72
C THR A 73 -2.30 -24.72 6.94
N ALA A 74 -1.57 -25.30 7.88
CA ALA A 74 -0.17 -24.97 8.13
C ALA A 74 0.73 -25.35 6.93
N GLN A 75 0.46 -26.48 6.28
CA GLN A 75 1.17 -26.90 5.06
C GLN A 75 0.90 -25.94 3.88
N ILE A 76 -0.36 -25.59 3.63
CA ILE A 76 -0.74 -24.62 2.59
C ILE A 76 -0.07 -23.26 2.87
N PHE A 77 -0.14 -22.78 4.10
CA PHE A 77 0.53 -21.56 4.50
C PHE A 77 2.03 -21.64 4.22
N TRP A 78 2.69 -22.74 4.59
CA TRP A 78 4.13 -22.91 4.36
C TRP A 78 4.48 -22.86 2.88
N LEU A 79 3.78 -23.63 2.04
CA LEU A 79 4.02 -23.69 0.61
C LEU A 79 3.83 -22.31 -0.05
N LYS A 80 2.74 -21.61 0.27
CA LYS A 80 2.46 -20.29 -0.30
C LYS A 80 3.40 -19.20 0.22
N THR A 81 3.59 -19.10 1.54
CA THR A 81 4.25 -17.94 2.15
C THR A 81 5.75 -18.13 2.34
N ARG A 82 6.24 -19.34 2.64
CA ARG A 82 7.65 -19.62 2.92
C ARG A 82 8.37 -20.30 1.74
N ALA A 83 7.75 -21.30 1.12
CA ALA A 83 8.31 -21.96 -0.07
C ALA A 83 8.09 -21.16 -1.38
N ARG A 84 7.35 -20.04 -1.30
CA ARG A 84 7.07 -19.11 -2.40
C ARG A 84 6.33 -19.75 -3.57
N TRP A 85 5.56 -20.80 -3.34
CA TRP A 85 4.71 -21.37 -4.37
C TRP A 85 3.56 -20.41 -4.66
N ARG A 86 3.41 -20.06 -5.92
CA ARG A 86 2.36 -19.19 -6.41
C ARG A 86 1.57 -19.96 -7.46
N GLU A 87 0.28 -19.66 -7.53
CA GLU A 87 -0.53 -20.11 -8.64
C GLU A 87 -0.01 -19.43 -9.91
N THR A 88 -0.10 -20.13 -11.04
CA THR A 88 0.15 -19.52 -12.35
C THR A 88 -0.75 -18.29 -12.47
N PRO A 89 -0.21 -17.12 -12.86
CA PRO A 89 -1.05 -15.95 -13.09
C PRO A 89 -2.11 -16.33 -14.11
N VAL A 90 -3.36 -16.41 -13.66
CA VAL A 90 -4.50 -16.49 -14.57
C VAL A 90 -4.64 -15.09 -15.14
N GLU A 91 -4.59 -14.97 -16.46
CA GLU A 91 -4.95 -13.72 -17.13
C GLU A 91 -6.41 -13.43 -16.77
N LEU A 92 -6.60 -12.59 -15.76
CA LEU A 92 -7.91 -12.12 -15.34
C LEU A 92 -8.41 -11.18 -16.44
N GLN A 93 -9.02 -11.75 -17.47
CA GLN A 93 -9.83 -11.00 -18.41
C GLN A 93 -11.05 -10.51 -17.64
N HIS A 94 -10.95 -9.30 -17.09
CA HIS A 94 -12.08 -8.60 -16.52
C HIS A 94 -13.02 -8.22 -17.66
N SER A 95 -13.97 -9.11 -18.00
CA SER A 95 -15.07 -8.83 -18.93
C SER A 95 -16.20 -8.00 -18.29
N GLY A 96 -16.03 -7.60 -17.04
CA GLY A 96 -16.93 -6.68 -16.36
C GLY A 96 -16.64 -5.24 -16.80
N SER A 97 -17.65 -4.56 -17.32
CA SER A 97 -17.60 -3.15 -17.72
C SER A 97 -17.35 -2.23 -16.52
N ILE A 98 -16.12 -2.16 -16.03
CA ILE A 98 -15.62 -1.04 -15.23
C ILE A 98 -14.49 -0.40 -16.03
N GLY A 99 -14.80 -0.11 -17.29
CA GLY A 99 -13.97 0.73 -18.14
C GLY A 99 -14.47 2.15 -18.02
N ARG A 100 -13.60 3.07 -17.60
CA ARG A 100 -13.71 4.47 -18.01
C ARG A 100 -13.86 4.45 -19.53
N ARG A 101 -15.08 4.66 -20.05
CA ARG A 101 -15.28 4.75 -21.50
C ARG A 101 -14.46 5.95 -21.95
N ASP A 102 -13.55 5.72 -22.89
CA ASP A 102 -12.92 6.83 -23.58
C ASP A 102 -13.98 7.48 -24.46
N LEU A 103 -14.56 8.57 -23.94
CA LEU A 103 -15.67 9.27 -24.58
C LEU A 103 -15.28 9.85 -25.94
N SER A 104 -13.98 9.98 -26.24
CA SER A 104 -13.48 10.44 -27.53
C SER A 104 -13.66 9.44 -28.68
N GLN A 105 -13.91 8.16 -28.35
CA GLN A 105 -14.07 7.08 -29.32
C GLN A 105 -15.54 6.71 -29.57
N LEU A 106 -16.48 7.36 -28.88
CA LEU A 106 -17.91 7.15 -29.08
C LEU A 106 -18.42 8.09 -30.16
N SER A 107 -19.35 7.61 -30.97
CA SER A 107 -20.02 8.47 -31.94
C SER A 107 -20.91 9.48 -31.23
N ASP A 108 -21.17 10.61 -31.90
CA ASP A 108 -22.06 11.65 -31.37
C ASP A 108 -23.44 11.09 -31.01
N GLU A 109 -23.96 10.14 -31.79
CA GLU A 109 -25.23 9.46 -31.51
C GLU A 109 -25.18 8.63 -30.22
N GLU A 110 -24.12 7.86 -30.02
CA GLU A 110 -23.94 7.07 -28.81
C GLU A 110 -23.74 7.96 -27.57
N LEU A 111 -23.03 9.07 -27.72
CA LEU A 111 -22.85 10.06 -26.65
C LEU A 111 -24.19 10.70 -26.25
N LEU A 112 -25.02 11.07 -27.22
CA LEU A 112 -26.35 11.64 -26.98
C LEU A 112 -27.29 10.63 -26.29
N ASN A 113 -27.21 9.36 -26.65
CA ASN A 113 -27.98 8.31 -25.98
C ASN A 113 -27.56 8.12 -24.51
N ILE A 114 -26.26 8.24 -24.21
CA ILE A 114 -25.75 8.18 -22.84
C ILE A 114 -26.20 9.41 -22.04
N ILE A 115 -26.10 10.61 -22.62
CA ILE A 115 -26.52 11.86 -21.98
C ILE A 115 -28.02 11.82 -21.68
N SER A 116 -28.84 11.43 -22.65
CA SER A 116 -30.30 11.38 -22.47
C SER A 116 -30.73 10.35 -21.41
N ALA A 117 -30.06 9.21 -21.32
CA ALA A 117 -30.30 8.22 -20.27
C ALA A 117 -29.95 8.76 -18.88
N LEU A 118 -28.82 9.46 -18.75
CA LEU A 118 -28.42 10.09 -17.49
C LEU A 118 -29.37 11.23 -17.11
N ASP A 119 -29.72 12.12 -18.04
CA ASP A 119 -30.65 13.23 -17.80
C ASP A 119 -32.00 12.73 -17.25
N ALA A 120 -32.49 11.58 -17.75
CA ALA A 120 -33.70 10.94 -17.26
C ALA A 120 -33.58 10.43 -15.82
N GLU A 121 -32.42 9.90 -15.43
CA GLU A 121 -32.17 9.42 -14.06
C GLU A 121 -32.10 10.57 -13.03
N ILE A 122 -31.58 11.73 -13.43
CA ILE A 122 -31.51 12.95 -12.58
C ILE A 122 -32.74 13.87 -12.74
N GLY A 123 -33.72 13.49 -13.56
CA GLY A 123 -34.99 14.23 -13.72
C GLY A 123 -34.87 15.56 -14.47
N MET A 124 -33.82 15.76 -15.26
CA MET A 124 -33.69 16.91 -16.16
C MET A 124 -34.38 16.61 -17.50
N VAL A 125 -35.16 17.58 -18.02
CA VAL A 125 -35.75 17.46 -19.36
C VAL A 125 -34.81 18.15 -20.36
N SER A 126 -34.40 17.37 -21.39
CA SER A 126 -33.59 17.72 -22.56
C SER A 126 -33.22 19.20 -22.69
N ALA A 127 -31.96 19.53 -22.42
CA ALA A 127 -31.40 20.81 -22.86
C ALA A 127 -31.60 20.95 -24.37
N LYS A 128 -32.22 22.04 -24.82
CA LYS A 128 -32.35 22.35 -26.26
C LYS A 128 -30.95 22.40 -26.86
N THR A 129 -30.73 21.64 -27.94
CA THR A 129 -29.55 21.70 -28.79
C THR A 129 -29.20 23.15 -29.11
N ILE A 130 -28.09 23.65 -28.58
CA ILE A 130 -27.55 24.95 -28.98
C ILE A 130 -26.79 24.69 -30.27
N GLU A 131 -27.42 24.96 -31.43
CA GLU A 131 -26.69 24.99 -32.69
C GLU A 131 -25.72 26.18 -32.69
N MET A 132 -24.43 25.91 -32.52
CA MET A 132 -23.39 26.87 -32.87
C MET A 132 -23.28 26.93 -34.39
N LYS A 133 -23.94 27.92 -35.01
CA LYS A 133 -23.59 28.32 -36.37
C LYS A 133 -22.15 28.84 -36.38
N PRO A 134 -21.26 28.35 -37.26
CA PRO A 134 -19.94 28.93 -37.38
C PRO A 134 -20.10 30.40 -37.80
N ASN A 135 -19.59 31.30 -36.97
CA ASN A 135 -19.56 32.72 -37.30
C ASN A 135 -18.62 32.88 -38.50
N ALA A 136 -19.18 33.21 -39.66
CA ALA A 136 -18.43 33.58 -40.84
C ALA A 136 -17.81 34.96 -40.63
N SER A 137 -16.75 35.02 -39.80
CA SER A 137 -15.85 36.18 -39.74
C SER A 137 -14.50 35.77 -39.16
N SER A 138 -13.69 35.13 -39.99
CA SER A 138 -12.28 35.50 -40.14
C SER A 138 -11.74 34.83 -41.41
N ALA A 139 -11.96 35.46 -42.56
CA ALA A 139 -11.07 35.27 -43.68
C ALA A 139 -9.74 35.93 -43.31
N ALA A 140 -8.85 35.19 -42.65
CA ALA A 140 -7.44 35.53 -42.61
C ALA A 140 -6.79 34.90 -43.84
N SER A 141 -6.45 35.74 -44.82
CA SER A 141 -5.71 35.38 -46.02
C SER A 141 -4.45 34.57 -45.68
N PRO A 142 -4.16 33.49 -46.41
CA PRO A 142 -2.88 32.80 -46.33
C PRO A 142 -1.93 33.51 -47.29
N ASP A 143 -0.95 34.27 -46.80
CA ASP A 143 0.35 34.48 -47.47
C ASP A 143 1.24 35.43 -46.66
N ALA A 144 2.10 34.84 -45.83
CA ALA A 144 3.32 35.49 -45.37
C ALA A 144 4.40 34.44 -45.14
N VAL A 145 4.93 33.93 -46.25
CA VAL A 145 6.18 33.19 -46.29
C VAL A 145 7.29 34.12 -45.79
N SER A 146 7.89 33.76 -44.65
CA SER A 146 9.10 34.36 -44.10
C SER A 146 10.22 34.33 -45.15
N LYS A 147 10.64 35.50 -45.65
CA LYS A 147 11.94 35.69 -46.30
C LYS A 147 12.94 36.21 -45.28
N PRO A 148 14.19 35.72 -45.28
CA PRO A 148 15.22 36.18 -44.35
C PRO A 148 15.80 37.52 -44.84
N ILE A 149 15.91 38.49 -43.94
CA ILE A 149 16.64 39.74 -44.21
C ILE A 149 18.12 39.47 -43.95
N LYS A 150 18.93 39.60 -45.00
CA LYS A 150 20.39 39.68 -44.94
C LYS A 150 20.81 41.14 -44.71
N ASN A 151 21.78 41.30 -43.82
CA ASN A 151 22.63 42.46 -43.48
C ASN A 151 21.95 43.64 -42.78
#